data_AF-A0A7S2S8C8-F1
#
_entry.id   AF-A0A7S2S8C8-F1
#
_cell.length_a   1.000
_cell.length_b   1.000
_cell.length_c   1.000
_cell.angle_alpha   90.00
_cell.angle_beta   90.00
_cell.angle_gamma   90.00
#
_symmetry.space_group_name_H-M   'P 1'
#
loop_
_entity.id
_entity.type
_entity.pdbx_description
1 polymer ?
#
loop_
_entity_poly.entity_id
_entity_poly.type
_entity_poly.pdbx_seq_one_letter_code
_entity_poly.pdbx_strand_id
1 'polypeptide(L)'
;ENDEEGGPSSPAAAAAEEGEAGSGGEEEDEEDLMTPKDAVTAELRDYLAANPTAAAADVVTTLRDKQASKIMPLKECAYIALDVLFDEAIVSEGQVAKHSAVLQTLAETDANGFMARHIIGALELFFGQRFPDLAKAFPLVLKQLYDQDVLDEDFILAWADAGITYDFSPSELTGDALKSLRATAEPFVVWLREAEEDDDED
;
A
#
# COMPACT_ATOMS: atom_id res chain seq x y z
N GLU A 1 41.37 56.85 22.84
CA GLU A 1 41.49 57.67 21.61
C GLU A 1 41.18 56.87 20.36
N ASN A 2 40.63 57.58 19.39
CA ASN A 2 40.28 57.20 18.02
C ASN A 2 41.50 57.37 17.09
N ASP A 3 41.30 57.11 15.79
CA ASP A 3 42.11 57.46 14.60
C ASP A 3 43.02 56.36 14.03
N GLU A 4 42.66 55.75 12.89
CA GLU A 4 42.87 56.21 11.48
C GLU A 4 44.26 55.72 10.97
N GLU A 5 44.51 55.13 9.79
CA GLU A 5 43.98 55.23 8.43
C GLU A 5 44.66 54.17 7.54
N GLY A 6 44.11 53.90 6.36
CA GLY A 6 44.93 53.64 5.15
C GLY A 6 44.80 52.28 4.45
N GLY A 7 43.90 52.20 3.46
CA GLY A 7 44.14 51.39 2.24
C GLY A 7 44.99 52.19 1.24
N PRO A 8 44.99 51.90 -0.09
CA PRO A 8 44.72 50.66 -0.82
C PRO A 8 45.91 50.32 -1.78
N SER A 9 45.93 49.15 -2.44
CA SER A 9 46.33 49.09 -3.87
C SER A 9 46.19 47.68 -4.45
N SER A 10 45.44 47.59 -5.55
CA SER A 10 45.50 46.52 -6.54
C SER A 10 46.54 46.89 -7.61
N PRO A 11 47.12 45.92 -8.33
CA PRO A 11 46.77 45.89 -9.75
C PRO A 11 46.63 44.48 -10.37
N ALA A 12 45.54 44.32 -11.12
CA ALA A 12 45.39 43.82 -12.49
C ALA A 12 46.30 42.71 -13.07
N ALA A 13 45.59 41.68 -13.58
CA ALA A 13 45.66 41.07 -14.92
C ALA A 13 46.71 39.98 -15.25
N ALA A 14 46.22 38.77 -15.55
CA ALA A 14 46.39 38.09 -16.84
C ALA A 14 45.55 36.79 -16.92
N ALA A 15 45.00 36.53 -18.11
CA ALA A 15 44.06 35.46 -18.46
C ALA A 15 44.74 34.11 -18.75
N ALA A 16 44.01 33.00 -18.66
CA ALA A 16 43.64 32.13 -19.80
C ALA A 16 43.22 30.69 -19.39
N GLU A 17 42.23 30.19 -20.13
CA GLU A 17 41.99 28.80 -20.56
C GLU A 17 41.32 27.80 -19.59
N GLU A 18 40.05 27.58 -19.91
CA GLU A 18 39.39 26.30 -20.22
C GLU A 18 39.82 25.01 -19.50
N GLY A 19 38.82 24.39 -18.88
CA GLY A 19 38.87 23.05 -18.33
C GLY A 19 37.47 22.65 -17.91
N GLU A 20 36.58 22.49 -18.89
CA GLU A 20 35.27 21.84 -18.74
C GLU A 20 35.52 20.37 -18.39
N ALA A 21 35.63 20.07 -17.09
CA ALA A 21 35.50 18.73 -16.58
C ALA A 21 34.04 18.56 -16.17
N GLY A 22 33.20 18.22 -17.16
CA GLY A 22 31.94 17.55 -16.90
C GLY A 22 32.24 16.34 -16.02
N SER A 23 31.89 16.43 -14.74
CA SER A 23 31.70 15.26 -13.92
C SER A 23 30.47 14.59 -14.51
N GLY A 24 30.71 13.68 -15.47
CA GLY A 24 29.71 12.73 -15.90
C GLY A 24 29.17 12.10 -14.63
N GLY A 25 27.92 12.44 -14.30
CA GLY A 25 27.11 11.51 -13.57
C GLY A 25 27.13 10.26 -14.43
N GLU A 26 27.81 9.24 -13.93
CA GLU A 26 27.43 7.89 -14.25
C GLU A 26 25.95 7.84 -13.84
N GLU A 27 25.06 8.08 -14.80
CA GLU A 27 23.77 7.43 -14.81
C GLU A 27 24.15 5.95 -14.79
N GLU A 28 24.37 5.42 -13.59
CA GLU A 28 24.32 4.00 -13.36
C GLU A 28 22.97 3.61 -13.96
N ASP A 29 23.02 2.91 -15.09
CA ASP A 29 21.90 2.15 -15.59
C ASP A 29 21.48 1.25 -14.42
N GLU A 30 20.56 1.75 -13.58
CA GLU A 30 19.78 0.98 -12.62
C GLU A 30 18.93 0.04 -13.48
N GLU A 31 19.58 -1.01 -14.01
CA GLU A 31 18.91 -2.15 -14.59
C GLU A 31 17.80 -2.51 -13.63
N ASP A 32 16.58 -2.47 -14.13
CA ASP A 32 15.29 -2.69 -13.49
C ASP A 32 15.32 -3.98 -12.63
N LEU A 33 15.96 -3.90 -11.45
CA LEU A 33 16.16 -5.02 -10.56
C LEU A 33 14.83 -5.27 -9.88
N MET A 34 14.07 -6.20 -10.46
CA MET A 34 12.80 -6.69 -9.92
C MET A 34 12.91 -6.89 -8.40
N THR A 35 12.10 -6.15 -7.65
CA THR A 35 12.13 -6.22 -6.19
C THR A 35 11.70 -7.62 -5.73
N PRO A 36 12.06 -8.04 -4.50
CA PRO A 36 11.55 -9.29 -3.95
C PRO A 36 10.01 -9.40 -3.98
N LYS A 37 9.32 -8.27 -3.78
CA LYS A 37 7.86 -8.19 -3.85
C LYS A 37 7.36 -8.43 -5.27
N ASP A 38 7.94 -7.75 -6.26
CA ASP A 38 7.58 -7.91 -7.67
C ASP A 38 7.81 -9.34 -8.16
N ALA A 39 8.92 -9.95 -7.75
CA ALA A 39 9.22 -11.35 -8.06
C ALA A 39 8.15 -12.30 -7.49
N VAL A 40 7.76 -12.13 -6.22
CA VAL A 40 6.71 -12.98 -5.63
C VAL A 40 5.34 -12.71 -6.24
N THR A 41 5.02 -11.46 -6.56
CA THR A 41 3.79 -11.10 -7.28
C THR A 41 3.71 -11.80 -8.64
N ALA A 42 4.79 -11.76 -9.42
CA ALA A 42 4.87 -12.46 -10.71
C ALA A 42 4.76 -13.98 -10.53
N GLU A 43 5.52 -14.56 -9.60
CA GLU A 43 5.51 -16.00 -9.33
C GLU A 43 4.12 -16.50 -8.83
N LEU A 44 3.37 -15.68 -8.08
CA LEU A 44 2.03 -16.03 -7.62
C LEU A 44 0.99 -15.91 -8.74
N ARG A 45 1.13 -14.93 -9.65
CA ARG A 45 0.31 -14.85 -10.87
C ARG A 45 0.50 -16.07 -11.75
N ASP A 46 1.75 -16.49 -11.97
CA ASP A 46 2.06 -17.71 -12.73
C ASP A 46 1.45 -18.95 -12.09
N TYR A 47 1.52 -19.04 -10.75
CA TYR A 47 0.88 -20.13 -10.01
C TYR A 47 -0.64 -20.16 -10.22
N LEU A 48 -1.33 -19.03 -10.11
CA LEU A 48 -2.79 -18.96 -10.32
C LEU A 48 -3.18 -19.26 -11.77
N ALA A 49 -2.38 -18.80 -12.74
CA ALA A 49 -2.60 -19.10 -14.16
C ALA A 49 -2.46 -20.60 -14.46
N ALA A 50 -1.48 -21.26 -13.83
CA ALA A 50 -1.28 -22.70 -13.94
C ALA A 50 -2.32 -23.51 -13.14
N ASN A 51 -2.91 -22.92 -12.09
CA ASN A 51 -3.84 -23.56 -11.17
C ASN A 51 -5.13 -22.74 -11.01
N PRO A 52 -5.96 -22.58 -12.06
CA PRO A 52 -7.13 -21.70 -12.04
C PRO A 52 -8.23 -22.11 -11.05
N THR A 53 -8.15 -23.32 -10.51
CA THR A 53 -9.08 -23.85 -9.49
C THR A 53 -8.38 -24.19 -8.18
N ALA A 54 -7.21 -23.58 -7.91
CA ALA A 54 -6.50 -23.76 -6.64
C ALA A 54 -7.42 -23.42 -5.47
N ALA A 55 -7.37 -24.23 -4.41
CA ALA A 55 -8.11 -23.90 -3.20
C ALA A 55 -7.49 -22.66 -2.53
N ALA A 56 -8.31 -21.88 -1.82
CA ALA A 56 -7.85 -20.67 -1.15
C ALA A 56 -6.67 -20.93 -0.19
N ALA A 57 -6.71 -22.04 0.55
CA ALA A 57 -5.61 -22.49 1.40
C ALA A 57 -4.30 -22.71 0.63
N ASP A 58 -4.35 -23.35 -0.55
CA ASP A 58 -3.16 -23.59 -1.37
C ASP A 58 -2.56 -22.29 -1.89
N VAL A 59 -3.41 -21.33 -2.27
CA VAL A 59 -2.98 -19.99 -2.70
C VAL A 59 -2.28 -19.26 -1.56
N VAL A 60 -2.87 -19.25 -0.36
CA VAL A 60 -2.29 -18.59 0.82
C VAL A 60 -1.00 -19.27 1.28
N THR A 61 -0.95 -20.60 1.30
CA THR A 61 0.29 -21.34 1.60
C THR A 61 1.38 -21.01 0.58
N THR A 62 1.07 -21.01 -0.71
CA THR A 62 2.03 -20.66 -1.77
C THR A 62 2.57 -19.24 -1.59
N LEU A 63 1.69 -18.27 -1.30
CA LEU A 63 2.07 -16.89 -1.02
C LEU A 63 3.01 -16.79 0.20
N ARG A 64 2.65 -17.44 1.32
CA ARG A 64 3.45 -17.45 2.55
C ARG A 64 4.83 -18.08 2.34
N ASP A 65 4.89 -19.21 1.66
CA ASP A 65 6.14 -19.90 1.37
C ASP A 65 7.08 -19.03 0.51
N LYS A 66 6.53 -18.38 -0.52
CA LYS A 66 7.30 -17.47 -1.38
C LYS A 66 7.75 -16.22 -0.61
N GLN A 67 6.87 -15.60 0.16
CA GLN A 67 7.20 -14.47 1.03
C GLN A 67 8.32 -14.82 2.01
N ALA A 68 8.26 -15.99 2.65
CA ALA A 68 9.29 -16.47 3.56
C ALA A 68 10.61 -16.76 2.83
N SER A 69 10.57 -17.36 1.64
CA SER A 69 11.76 -17.67 0.83
C SER A 69 12.56 -16.42 0.44
N LYS A 70 11.89 -15.27 0.30
CA LYS A 70 12.49 -13.97 0.01
C LYS A 70 12.77 -13.13 1.26
N ILE A 71 12.49 -13.64 2.46
CA ILE A 71 12.71 -12.95 3.75
C ILE A 71 11.96 -11.61 3.80
N MET A 72 10.77 -11.54 3.19
CA MET A 72 9.94 -10.33 3.23
C MET A 72 9.18 -10.22 4.58
N PRO A 73 8.75 -9.03 5.00
CA PRO A 73 7.84 -8.89 6.13
C PRO A 73 6.48 -9.58 5.90
N LEU A 74 5.84 -10.07 6.96
CA LEU A 74 4.54 -10.77 6.85
C LEU A 74 3.44 -9.89 6.23
N LYS A 75 3.46 -8.58 6.48
CA LYS A 75 2.50 -7.61 5.91
C LYS A 75 2.48 -7.62 4.39
N GLU A 76 3.60 -7.95 3.73
CA GLU A 76 3.69 -7.99 2.27
C GLU A 76 2.72 -9.01 1.66
N CYS A 77 2.29 -10.02 2.41
CA CYS A 77 1.28 -10.96 1.93
C CYS A 77 -0.04 -10.26 1.57
N ALA A 78 -0.49 -9.28 2.36
CA ALA A 78 -1.71 -8.55 2.06
C ALA A 78 -1.57 -7.71 0.77
N TYR A 79 -0.45 -7.01 0.62
CA TYR A 79 -0.18 -6.18 -0.56
C TYR A 79 -0.05 -7.03 -1.83
N ILE A 80 0.71 -8.13 -1.77
CA ILE A 80 0.86 -9.06 -2.89
C ILE A 80 -0.48 -9.71 -3.24
N ALA A 81 -1.27 -10.14 -2.24
CA ALA A 81 -2.57 -10.75 -2.50
C ALA A 81 -3.48 -9.78 -3.27
N LEU A 82 -3.60 -8.52 -2.84
CA LEU A 82 -4.39 -7.52 -3.56
C LEU A 82 -3.79 -7.23 -4.93
N ASP A 83 -2.46 -7.21 -5.06
CA ASP A 83 -1.82 -6.95 -6.34
C ASP A 83 -2.07 -8.02 -7.40
N VAL A 84 -2.25 -9.25 -6.94
CA VAL A 84 -2.51 -10.42 -7.78
C VAL A 84 -3.99 -10.63 -8.05
N LEU A 85 -4.84 -10.42 -7.05
CA LEU A 85 -6.27 -10.73 -7.13
C LEU A 85 -7.08 -9.61 -7.79
N PHE A 86 -6.59 -8.36 -7.75
CA PHE A 86 -7.33 -7.20 -8.22
C PHE A 86 -6.58 -6.36 -9.27
N ASP A 87 -7.39 -5.75 -10.12
CA ASP A 87 -6.99 -4.77 -11.12
C ASP A 87 -8.07 -3.67 -11.24
N GLU A 88 -7.99 -2.82 -12.26
CA GLU A 88 -8.95 -1.73 -12.48
C GLU A 88 -10.42 -2.21 -12.60
N ALA A 89 -10.66 -3.50 -12.84
CA ALA A 89 -11.98 -4.09 -12.94
C ALA A 89 -12.55 -4.59 -11.59
N ILE A 90 -11.92 -4.24 -10.47
CA ILE A 90 -12.32 -4.67 -9.11
C ILE A 90 -13.83 -4.55 -8.85
N VAL A 91 -14.45 -3.44 -9.28
CA VAL A 91 -15.89 -3.21 -9.15
C VAL A 91 -16.67 -3.83 -10.33
N SER A 92 -16.26 -3.55 -11.57
CA SER A 92 -17.03 -3.91 -12.76
C SER A 92 -17.17 -5.41 -12.98
N GLU A 93 -16.20 -6.20 -12.52
CA GLU A 93 -16.20 -7.66 -12.62
C GLU A 93 -16.52 -8.35 -11.28
N GLY A 94 -16.83 -7.59 -10.22
CA GLY A 94 -17.16 -8.16 -8.91
C GLY A 94 -16.02 -8.99 -8.31
N GLN A 95 -14.77 -8.53 -8.50
CA GLN A 95 -13.59 -9.32 -8.14
C GLN A 95 -13.51 -9.60 -6.63
N VAL A 96 -14.04 -8.70 -5.79
CA VAL A 96 -14.08 -8.91 -4.33
C VAL A 96 -14.83 -10.19 -3.97
N ALA A 97 -16.03 -10.40 -4.51
CA ALA A 97 -16.81 -11.62 -4.27
C ALA A 97 -16.16 -12.86 -4.92
N LYS A 98 -15.52 -12.69 -6.08
CA LYS A 98 -14.80 -13.78 -6.77
C LYS A 98 -13.60 -14.29 -5.97
N HIS A 99 -12.93 -13.41 -5.22
CA HIS A 99 -11.68 -13.70 -4.51
C HIS A 99 -11.83 -13.71 -2.98
N SER A 100 -13.05 -13.58 -2.46
CA SER A 100 -13.33 -13.50 -1.02
C SER A 100 -12.76 -14.68 -0.24
N ALA A 101 -12.91 -15.91 -0.72
CA ALA A 101 -12.38 -17.11 -0.05
C ALA A 101 -10.85 -17.05 0.19
N VAL A 102 -10.08 -16.49 -0.77
CA VAL A 102 -8.63 -16.33 -0.62
C VAL A 102 -8.32 -15.26 0.43
N LEU A 103 -9.05 -14.15 0.42
CA LEU A 103 -8.85 -13.06 1.37
C LEU A 103 -9.30 -13.42 2.79
N GLN A 104 -10.42 -14.13 2.96
CA GLN A 104 -10.85 -14.71 4.24
C GLN A 104 -9.77 -15.61 4.80
N THR A 105 -9.31 -16.59 3.99
CA THR A 105 -8.26 -17.52 4.41
C THR A 105 -6.98 -16.78 4.81
N LEU A 106 -6.65 -15.68 4.13
CA LEU A 106 -5.50 -14.85 4.48
C LEU A 106 -5.71 -14.07 5.78
N ALA A 107 -6.87 -13.43 5.96
CA ALA A 107 -7.23 -12.66 7.15
C ALA A 107 -7.21 -13.54 8.42
N GLU A 108 -7.67 -14.78 8.30
CA GLU A 108 -7.73 -15.77 9.40
C GLU A 108 -6.38 -16.42 9.74
N THR A 109 -5.30 -16.10 9.03
CA THR A 109 -3.98 -16.73 9.31
C THR A 109 -3.38 -16.33 10.65
N ASP A 110 -3.90 -15.29 11.30
CA ASP A 110 -3.47 -14.85 12.61
C ASP A 110 -4.65 -14.45 13.50
N ALA A 111 -4.59 -14.85 14.77
CA ALA A 111 -5.67 -14.61 15.72
C ALA A 111 -5.76 -13.16 16.21
N ASN A 112 -4.76 -12.32 15.92
CA ASN A 112 -4.72 -10.93 16.38
C ASN A 112 -5.15 -9.92 15.31
N GLY A 113 -5.60 -10.40 14.15
CA GLY A 113 -6.08 -9.59 13.02
C GLY A 113 -5.01 -8.75 12.33
N PHE A 114 -3.74 -9.08 12.52
CA PHE A 114 -2.61 -8.45 11.84
C PHE A 114 -2.77 -8.48 10.31
N MET A 115 -3.16 -9.61 9.70
CA MET A 115 -3.46 -9.65 8.27
C MET A 115 -4.69 -8.81 7.89
N ALA A 116 -5.77 -8.85 8.67
CA ALA A 116 -6.97 -8.05 8.40
C ALA A 116 -6.64 -6.54 8.35
N ARG A 117 -5.86 -6.03 9.31
CA ARG A 117 -5.39 -4.62 9.31
C ARG A 117 -4.57 -4.28 8.07
N HIS A 118 -3.70 -5.18 7.64
CA HIS A 118 -2.86 -4.95 6.45
C HIS A 118 -3.60 -5.17 5.13
N ILE A 119 -4.72 -5.89 5.10
CA ILE A 119 -5.63 -5.90 3.94
C ILE A 119 -6.22 -4.50 3.73
N ILE A 120 -6.63 -3.81 4.80
CA ILE A 120 -7.10 -2.42 4.72
C ILE A 120 -5.98 -1.50 4.22
N GLY A 121 -4.76 -1.63 4.75
CA GLY A 121 -3.59 -0.88 4.27
C GLY A 121 -3.26 -1.13 2.80
N ALA A 122 -3.39 -2.38 2.35
CA ALA A 122 -3.19 -2.74 0.95
C ALA A 122 -4.28 -2.14 0.05
N LEU A 123 -5.53 -2.03 0.51
CA LEU A 123 -6.57 -1.28 -0.19
C LEU A 123 -6.24 0.22 -0.25
N GLU A 124 -5.73 0.81 0.83
CA GLU A 124 -5.29 2.21 0.82
C GLU A 124 -4.21 2.42 -0.26
N LEU A 125 -3.23 1.53 -0.37
CA LEU A 125 -2.21 1.61 -1.42
C LEU A 125 -2.82 1.43 -2.83
N PHE A 126 -3.72 0.45 -2.96
CA PHE A 126 -4.38 0.13 -4.23
C PHE A 126 -5.15 1.34 -4.76
N PHE A 127 -5.98 1.97 -3.94
CA PHE A 127 -6.82 3.11 -4.34
C PHE A 127 -6.10 4.46 -4.24
N GLY A 128 -5.06 4.57 -3.43
CA GLY A 128 -4.33 5.82 -3.22
C GLY A 128 -3.17 6.03 -4.19
N GLN A 129 -2.63 4.95 -4.77
CA GLN A 129 -1.44 5.00 -5.62
C GLN A 129 -1.60 4.18 -6.91
N ARG A 130 -2.05 2.92 -6.84
CA ARG A 130 -2.09 2.05 -8.03
C ARG A 130 -3.22 2.40 -8.99
N PHE A 131 -4.42 2.64 -8.48
CA PHE A 131 -5.61 3.02 -9.23
C PHE A 131 -6.33 4.23 -8.60
N PRO A 132 -5.68 5.41 -8.57
CA PRO A 132 -6.22 6.62 -7.95
C PRO A 132 -7.55 7.09 -8.58
N ASP A 133 -7.76 6.79 -9.86
CA ASP A 133 -9.03 7.09 -10.55
C ASP A 133 -10.23 6.33 -9.96
N LEU A 134 -9.97 5.23 -9.25
CA LEU A 134 -10.99 4.43 -8.58
C LEU A 134 -11.15 4.77 -7.09
N ALA A 135 -10.47 5.80 -6.56
CA ALA A 135 -10.51 6.12 -5.12
C ALA A 135 -11.93 6.26 -4.54
N LYS A 136 -12.91 6.71 -5.34
CA LYS A 136 -14.32 6.81 -4.93
C LYS A 136 -15.00 5.45 -4.67
N ALA A 137 -14.44 4.36 -5.16
CA ALA A 137 -14.91 3.01 -4.94
C ALA A 137 -14.35 2.38 -3.65
N PHE A 138 -13.37 3.00 -3.00
CA PHE A 138 -12.81 2.52 -1.74
C PHE A 138 -13.86 2.18 -0.65
N PRO A 139 -14.82 3.06 -0.30
CA PRO A 139 -15.89 2.71 0.64
C PRO A 139 -16.73 1.51 0.20
N LEU A 140 -17.02 1.40 -1.10
CA LEU A 140 -17.79 0.29 -1.65
C LEU A 140 -17.03 -1.03 -1.49
N VAL A 141 -15.73 -1.04 -1.77
CA VAL A 141 -14.89 -2.25 -1.64
C VAL A 141 -14.69 -2.63 -0.18
N LEU A 142 -14.51 -1.67 0.73
CA LEU A 142 -14.50 -1.95 2.18
C LEU A 142 -15.80 -2.61 2.63
N LYS A 143 -16.95 -2.07 2.22
CA LYS A 143 -18.25 -2.68 2.51
C LYS A 143 -18.37 -4.08 1.92
N GLN A 144 -17.90 -4.31 0.70
CA GLN A 144 -17.92 -5.65 0.10
C GLN A 144 -17.04 -6.64 0.87
N LEU A 145 -15.90 -6.23 1.43
CA LEU A 145 -15.09 -7.10 2.28
C LEU A 145 -15.79 -7.43 3.61
N TYR A 146 -16.48 -6.46 4.19
CA TYR A 146 -17.34 -6.67 5.36
C TYR A 146 -18.50 -7.64 5.04
N ASP A 147 -19.26 -7.39 3.97
CA ASP A 147 -20.39 -8.24 3.54
C ASP A 147 -19.95 -9.67 3.13
N GLN A 148 -18.66 -9.89 2.93
CA GLN A 148 -18.06 -11.18 2.58
C GLN A 148 -17.30 -11.80 3.74
N ASP A 149 -17.47 -11.33 4.99
CA ASP A 149 -16.80 -11.87 6.18
C ASP A 149 -15.26 -11.90 6.07
N VAL A 150 -14.67 -11.02 5.25
CA VAL A 150 -13.20 -10.88 5.13
C VAL A 150 -12.68 -9.96 6.23
N LEU A 151 -13.43 -8.90 6.53
CA LEU A 151 -13.08 -7.91 7.53
C LEU A 151 -14.25 -7.74 8.49
N ASP A 152 -14.01 -8.08 9.75
CA ASP A 152 -14.96 -7.82 10.83
C ASP A 152 -15.08 -6.31 11.09
N GLU A 153 -16.23 -5.92 11.63
CA GLU A 153 -16.54 -4.54 12.01
C GLU A 153 -15.44 -3.93 12.90
N ASP A 154 -15.02 -4.66 13.93
CA ASP A 154 -13.95 -4.26 14.86
C ASP A 154 -12.68 -3.80 14.15
N PHE A 155 -12.27 -4.47 13.06
CA PHE A 155 -11.06 -4.10 12.34
C PHE A 155 -11.24 -2.82 11.52
N ILE A 156 -12.43 -2.60 10.96
CA ILE A 156 -12.77 -1.41 10.18
C ILE A 156 -12.92 -0.21 11.11
N LEU A 157 -13.61 -0.35 12.24
CA LEU A 157 -13.75 0.71 13.24
C LEU A 157 -12.40 1.05 13.89
N ALA A 158 -11.60 0.04 14.26
CA ALA A 158 -10.26 0.27 14.79
C ALA A 158 -9.35 1.00 13.79
N TRP A 159 -9.45 0.69 12.51
CA TRP A 159 -8.74 1.43 11.45
C TRP A 159 -9.21 2.88 11.38
N ALA A 160 -10.52 3.12 11.41
CA ALA A 160 -11.10 4.45 11.33
C ALA A 160 -10.65 5.32 12.53
N ASP A 161 -10.72 4.76 13.74
CA ASP A 161 -10.39 5.45 14.99
C ASP A 161 -8.88 5.70 15.17
N ALA A 162 -8.04 4.75 14.73
CA ALA A 162 -6.59 4.89 14.84
C ALA A 162 -6.05 6.07 14.01
N GLY A 163 -6.77 6.49 12.96
CA GLY A 163 -6.27 7.45 11.99
C GLY A 163 -5.09 6.88 11.19
N ILE A 164 -4.24 7.77 10.65
CA ILE A 164 -3.11 7.37 9.81
C ILE A 164 -1.94 6.88 10.70
N THR A 165 -1.75 5.58 10.73
CA THR A 165 -0.66 4.90 11.46
C THR A 165 -0.06 3.78 10.62
N TYR A 166 1.19 3.39 10.89
CA TYR A 166 1.84 2.27 10.17
C TYR A 166 1.33 0.88 10.59
N ASP A 167 0.48 0.81 11.62
CA ASP A 167 -0.20 -0.43 12.01
C ASP A 167 -1.25 -0.84 10.98
N PHE A 168 -1.73 0.12 10.20
CA PHE A 168 -2.67 -0.09 9.10
C PHE A 168 -2.08 0.40 7.78
N SER A 169 -1.75 1.69 7.71
CA SER A 169 -1.45 2.39 6.48
C SER A 169 -0.03 2.12 5.96
N PRO A 170 0.13 1.99 4.63
CA PRO A 170 1.43 1.80 4.01
C PRO A 170 2.33 3.03 4.21
N SER A 171 3.61 2.80 4.50
CA SER A 171 4.59 3.87 4.67
C SER A 171 4.89 4.65 3.39
N GLU A 172 4.57 4.07 2.23
CA GLU A 172 4.83 4.62 0.91
C GLU A 172 3.76 5.63 0.48
N LEU A 173 2.56 5.58 1.07
CA LEU A 173 1.46 6.44 0.68
C LEU A 173 1.46 7.75 1.49
N THR A 174 1.25 8.86 0.79
CA THR A 174 1.24 10.19 1.42
C THR A 174 -0.03 10.44 2.24
N GLY A 175 0.09 11.37 3.20
CA GLY A 175 -1.02 11.72 4.09
C GLY A 175 -2.25 12.30 3.39
N ASP A 176 -2.12 12.95 2.24
CA ASP A 176 -3.28 13.57 1.56
C ASP A 176 -4.14 12.53 0.82
N ALA A 177 -3.52 11.55 0.17
CA ALA A 177 -4.23 10.41 -0.40
C ALA A 177 -4.97 9.61 0.70
N LEU A 178 -4.29 9.32 1.80
CA LEU A 178 -4.86 8.62 2.96
C LEU A 178 -6.05 9.39 3.58
N LYS A 179 -5.91 10.70 3.80
CA LYS A 179 -7.01 11.56 4.30
C LYS A 179 -8.20 11.53 3.35
N SER A 180 -7.95 11.60 2.04
CA SER A 180 -9.02 11.59 1.03
C SER A 180 -9.78 10.26 1.05
N LEU A 181 -9.09 9.12 1.09
CA LEU A 181 -9.73 7.80 1.15
C LEU A 181 -10.56 7.63 2.41
N ARG A 182 -10.02 8.02 3.57
CA ARG A 182 -10.74 7.99 4.85
C ARG A 182 -11.97 8.88 4.85
N ALA A 183 -11.86 10.10 4.31
CA ALA A 183 -13.00 11.00 4.17
C ALA A 183 -14.10 10.41 3.27
N THR A 184 -13.75 9.66 2.21
CA THR A 184 -14.76 8.96 1.39
C THR A 184 -15.38 7.76 2.09
N ALA A 185 -14.68 7.15 3.05
CA ALA A 185 -15.16 6.01 3.84
C ALA A 185 -16.03 6.40 5.03
N GLU A 186 -16.00 7.68 5.46
CA GLU A 186 -16.74 8.16 6.64
C GLU A 186 -18.22 7.75 6.66
N PRO A 187 -19.00 7.86 5.56
CA PRO A 187 -20.41 7.45 5.60
C PRO A 187 -20.60 5.95 5.90
N PHE A 188 -19.67 5.10 5.48
CA PHE A 188 -19.71 3.67 5.76
C PHE A 188 -19.31 3.38 7.20
N VAL A 189 -18.31 4.08 7.74
CA VAL A 189 -17.91 3.96 9.15
C VAL A 189 -19.04 4.40 10.08
N VAL A 190 -19.73 5.50 9.76
CA VAL A 190 -20.91 5.95 10.52
C VAL A 190 -22.00 4.89 10.49
N TRP A 191 -22.28 4.31 9.31
CA TRP A 191 -23.27 3.25 9.19
C TRP A 191 -22.95 2.01 10.05
N LEU A 192 -21.67 1.60 10.13
CA LEU A 192 -21.27 0.49 11.01
C LEU A 192 -21.52 0.82 12.48
N ARG A 193 -21.15 2.02 12.94
CA ARG A 193 -21.37 2.45 14.34
C ARG A 193 -22.85 2.51 14.70
N GLU A 194 -23.70 3.00 13.80
CA GLU A 194 -25.15 3.05 14.03
C GLU A 194 -25.78 1.64 14.08
N ALA A 195 -25.23 0.67 13.34
CA ALA A 195 -25.72 -0.71 13.37
C ALA A 195 -25.42 -1.42 14.71
N GLU A 196 -24.29 -1.12 15.35
CA GLU A 196 -23.94 -1.64 16.69
C GLU A 196 -24.89 -1.08 17.78
N GLU A 197 -25.21 0.22 17.70
CA GLU A 197 -26.08 0.90 18.68
C GLU A 197 -27.54 0.37 18.67
N ASP A 198 -28.05 -0.11 17.52
CA ASP A 198 -29.40 -0.67 17.40
C ASP A 198 -29.53 -2.10 17.98
N ASP A 199 -28.45 -2.90 18.01
CA ASP A 199 -28.46 -4.30 18.49
C ASP A 199 -28.32 -4.43 20.02
N ASP A 200 -27.83 -3.39 20.70
CA ASP A 200 -27.66 -3.34 22.17
C ASP A 200 -28.88 -2.75 22.92
N GLU A 201 -29.86 -2.18 22.21
CA GLU A 201 -31.05 -1.54 22.79
C GLU A 201 -32.33 -2.41 22.87
N ASP A 202 -32.28 -3.69 22.46
CA ASP A 202 -33.37 -4.69 22.55
C ASP A 202 -33.09 -5.86 23.53
#